data_AF-A0A2V9RJZ5-F1
#
_entry.id   AF-A0A2V9RJZ5-F1
#
_cell.length_a   1.000
_cell.length_b   1.000
_cell.length_c   1.000
_cell.angle_alpha   90.00
_cell.angle_beta   90.00
_cell.angle_gamma   90.00
#
_symmetry.space_group_name_H-M   'P 1'
#
loop_
_entity.id
_entity.type
_entity.pdbx_description
1 polymer ?
#
loop_
_entity_poly.entity_id
_entity_poly.type
_entity_poly.pdbx_seq_one_letter_code
_entity_poly.pdbx_strand_id
1 'polypeptide(L)'
;MLLSLLCFALLSCEREDRRFRPAPSAANTLDSVQVSGLHPGGGPPQSGPTLPGYYEESAYAVSEGKRLFSQYNCSGCHANGGGGIGPPLMDQGWIYGSEPANIFATIMQGRPNGMPSFRNRIPEYQGWEIVAYVRSLSGQLPSDVAPARGDDAYFKPSEQSMPNQKPTGITGVPGQKQ
;
A
#
# COMPACT_ATOMS: atom_id res chain seq x y z
N MET A 1 -8.82 55.29 9.19
CA MET A 1 -9.37 53.91 9.22
C MET A 1 -8.96 53.09 7.99
N LEU A 2 -9.02 53.61 6.75
CA LEU A 2 -8.52 52.90 5.57
C LEU A 2 -7.02 52.57 5.61
N LEU A 3 -6.19 53.45 6.19
CA LEU A 3 -4.73 53.26 6.27
C LEU A 3 -4.32 52.14 7.24
N SER A 4 -5.09 51.89 8.30
CA SER A 4 -4.78 50.84 9.28
C SER A 4 -5.07 49.44 8.74
N LEU A 5 -6.09 49.28 7.89
CA LEU A 5 -6.42 48.01 7.25
C LEU A 5 -5.35 47.57 6.24
N LEU A 6 -4.71 48.53 5.55
CA LEU A 6 -3.64 48.23 4.60
C LEU A 6 -2.37 47.72 5.30
N CYS A 7 -2.08 48.21 6.51
CA CYS A 7 -0.95 47.76 7.32
C CYS A 7 -1.10 46.29 7.79
N PHE A 8 -2.32 45.86 8.15
CA PHE A 8 -2.55 44.48 8.58
C PHE A 8 -2.40 43.46 7.44
N ALA A 9 -2.76 43.85 6.21
CA ALA A 9 -2.60 42.98 5.03
C ALA A 9 -1.13 42.72 4.67
N LEU A 10 -0.26 43.71 4.86
CA LEU A 10 1.18 43.58 4.55
C LEU A 10 1.95 42.78 5.61
N LEU A 11 1.44 42.70 6.85
CA LEU A 11 2.06 41.94 7.93
C LEU A 11 1.72 40.44 7.93
N SER A 12 0.74 40.00 7.13
CA SER A 12 0.33 38.59 7.04
C SER A 12 1.06 37.78 5.96
N CYS A 13 2.07 38.36 5.30
CA CYS A 13 2.98 37.66 4.41
C CYS A 13 4.27 37.25 5.16
N GLU A 14 4.16 36.50 6.25
CA GLU A 14 5.34 35.76 6.73
C GLU A 14 5.63 34.62 5.75
N ARG A 15 6.62 34.86 4.89
CA ARG A 15 7.23 33.83 4.07
C ARG A 15 7.90 32.84 5.00
N GLU A 16 7.38 31.62 5.03
CA GLU A 16 7.94 30.53 5.83
C GLU A 16 9.38 30.23 5.40
N ASP A 17 10.34 30.68 6.21
CA ASP A 17 11.77 30.42 5.99
C ASP A 17 12.03 28.93 6.23
N ARG A 18 12.09 28.15 5.15
CA ARG A 18 12.64 26.78 5.20
C ARG A 18 14.13 26.87 5.52
N ARG A 19 14.46 26.92 6.82
CA ARG A 19 15.82 26.81 7.33
C ARG A 19 16.39 25.47 6.85
N PHE A 20 17.37 25.52 5.97
CA PHE A 20 18.16 24.37 5.59
C PHE A 20 18.78 23.77 6.84
N ARG A 21 18.37 22.54 7.19
CA ARG A 21 18.97 21.76 8.27
C ARG A 21 20.23 21.12 7.71
N PRO A 22 21.44 21.59 8.05
CA PRO A 22 22.65 20.94 7.56
C PRO A 22 22.65 19.48 8.03
N ALA A 23 22.92 18.57 7.10
CA ALA A 23 23.12 17.17 7.41
C ALA A 23 24.17 17.04 8.52
N PRO A 24 24.06 16.04 9.42
CA PRO A 24 25.08 15.80 10.43
C PRO A 24 26.46 15.74 9.76
N SER A 25 27.44 16.42 10.38
CA SER A 25 28.84 16.42 9.96
C SER A 25 29.27 15.01 9.58
N ALA A 26 29.70 14.87 8.32
CA ALA A 26 30.09 13.61 7.68
C ALA A 26 31.35 12.94 8.28
N ALA A 27 31.71 13.26 9.52
CA ALA A 27 32.85 12.64 10.21
C ALA A 27 32.48 11.32 10.88
N ASN A 28 31.20 11.06 11.21
CA ASN A 28 30.79 9.82 11.89
C ASN A 28 29.82 8.94 11.06
N THR A 29 29.52 9.29 9.81
CA THR A 29 28.60 8.54 8.94
C THR A 29 29.31 7.70 7.87
N LEU A 30 30.64 7.55 7.96
CA LEU A 30 31.41 6.77 6.99
C LEU A 30 31.42 5.27 7.28
N ASP A 31 30.92 4.83 8.45
CA ASP A 31 30.92 3.40 8.82
C ASP A 31 29.58 2.70 8.52
N SER A 32 28.53 3.44 8.14
CA SER A 32 27.19 2.87 7.90
C SER A 32 26.60 3.18 6.52
N VAL A 33 27.34 3.81 5.62
CA VAL A 33 26.91 4.03 4.23
C VAL A 33 27.73 3.12 3.33
N GLN A 34 27.28 1.88 3.20
CA GLN A 34 27.76 1.01 2.12
C GLN A 34 27.24 1.59 0.79
N VAL A 35 28.10 2.32 0.10
CA VAL A 35 27.84 2.82 -1.26
C VAL A 35 27.76 1.61 -2.19
N SER A 36 26.56 1.30 -2.67
CA SER A 36 26.38 0.32 -3.73
C SER A 36 27.06 0.83 -5.00
N GLY A 37 27.86 -0.03 -5.65
CA GLY A 37 28.50 0.28 -6.92
C GLY A 37 27.45 0.65 -7.99
N LEU A 38 27.68 1.73 -8.72
CA LEU A 38 26.88 2.13 -9.87
C LEU A 38 27.02 1.06 -10.97
N HIS A 39 25.96 0.25 -11.17
CA HIS A 39 25.85 -0.71 -12.27
C HIS A 39 24.76 -0.23 -13.25
N PRO A 40 25.01 -0.17 -14.58
CA PRO A 40 23.97 0.07 -15.56
C PRO A 40 23.07 -1.16 -15.66
N GLY A 41 21.89 -1.10 -15.03
CA GLY A 41 20.90 -2.17 -15.01
C GLY A 41 20.64 -2.68 -13.58
N GLY A 42 19.50 -2.27 -13.02
CA GLY A 42 18.82 -2.86 -11.86
C GLY A 42 19.73 -3.33 -10.72
N GLY A 43 20.06 -2.43 -9.79
CA GLY A 43 20.67 -2.83 -8.52
C GLY A 43 19.83 -3.91 -7.81
N PRO A 44 20.47 -4.80 -7.03
CA PRO A 44 19.76 -5.85 -6.33
C PRO A 44 18.67 -5.23 -5.45
N PRO A 45 17.49 -5.87 -5.38
CA PRO A 45 16.38 -5.34 -4.62
C PRO A 45 16.83 -5.07 -3.20
N GLN A 46 16.64 -3.84 -2.76
CA GLN A 46 16.81 -3.51 -1.36
C GLN A 46 15.75 -4.34 -0.63
N SER A 47 16.21 -5.32 0.14
CA SER A 47 15.39 -6.04 1.11
C SER A 47 14.87 -5.03 2.11
N GLY A 48 13.75 -4.38 1.76
CA GLY A 48 13.03 -3.47 2.63
C GLY A 48 12.56 -4.21 3.88
N PRO A 49 12.29 -3.50 4.98
CA PRO A 49 11.84 -4.12 6.21
C PRO A 49 10.57 -4.93 5.98
N THR A 50 10.56 -6.20 6.42
CA THR A 50 9.48 -7.19 6.28
C THR A 50 8.22 -6.86 7.10
N LEU A 51 7.98 -5.59 7.43
CA LEU A 51 6.81 -5.18 8.21
C LEU A 51 5.68 -4.77 7.27
N PRO A 52 4.45 -5.30 7.45
CA PRO A 52 3.30 -4.99 6.58
C PRO A 52 3.06 -3.49 6.36
N GLY A 53 3.28 -2.65 7.38
CA GLY A 53 3.06 -1.20 7.29
C GLY A 53 4.05 -0.45 6.38
N TYR A 54 5.29 -0.94 6.24
CA TYR A 54 6.31 -0.23 5.45
C TYR A 54 5.94 -0.17 3.95
N TYR A 55 5.40 -1.26 3.42
CA TYR A 55 5.04 -1.34 2.01
C TYR A 55 3.76 -0.57 1.69
N GLU A 56 2.88 -0.41 2.67
CA GLU A 56 1.58 0.26 2.53
C GLU A 56 1.67 1.78 2.61
N GLU A 57 2.75 2.29 3.21
CA GLU A 57 3.07 3.70 3.32
C GLU A 57 4.01 4.18 2.20
N SER A 58 4.46 3.25 1.34
CA SER A 58 5.47 3.51 0.31
C SER A 58 4.84 3.60 -1.08
N ALA A 59 4.79 4.80 -1.64
CA ALA A 59 4.36 5.01 -3.03
C ALA A 59 5.23 4.22 -4.03
N TYR A 60 6.52 4.02 -3.68
CA TYR A 60 7.43 3.17 -4.44
C TYR A 60 6.93 1.72 -4.47
N ALA A 61 6.61 1.14 -3.31
CA ALA A 61 6.13 -0.24 -3.23
C ALA A 61 4.83 -0.45 -4.00
N VAL A 62 3.90 0.52 -3.97
CA VAL A 62 2.67 0.47 -4.77
C VAL A 62 2.97 0.52 -6.27
N SER A 63 3.91 1.37 -6.70
CA SER A 63 4.30 1.48 -8.12
C SER A 63 4.97 0.19 -8.63
N GLU A 64 5.83 -0.41 -7.81
CA GLU A 64 6.52 -1.65 -8.14
C GLU A 64 5.56 -2.83 -8.11
N GLY A 65 4.66 -2.87 -7.12
CA GLY A 65 3.56 -3.83 -7.03
C GLY A 65 2.67 -3.84 -8.28
N LYS A 66 2.35 -2.67 -8.84
CA LYS A 66 1.61 -2.56 -10.11
C LYS A 66 2.35 -3.19 -11.29
N ARG A 67 3.66 -2.94 -11.37
CA ARG A 67 4.54 -3.48 -12.40
C ARG A 67 4.60 -5.02 -12.29
N LEU A 68 4.80 -5.53 -11.07
CA LEU A 68 4.86 -6.95 -10.76
C LEU A 68 3.51 -7.65 -11.01
N PHE A 69 2.39 -7.04 -10.62
CA PHE A 69 1.04 -7.55 -10.88
C PHE A 69 0.81 -7.82 -12.37
N SER A 70 1.33 -6.94 -13.23
CA SER A 70 1.26 -7.12 -14.68
C SER A 70 2.26 -8.16 -15.18
N GLN A 71 3.52 -8.10 -14.70
CA GLN A 71 4.59 -9.02 -15.09
C GLN A 71 4.25 -10.50 -14.79
N TYR A 72 3.65 -10.76 -13.63
CA TYR A 72 3.27 -12.11 -13.19
C TYR A 72 1.87 -12.52 -13.66
N ASN A 73 1.29 -11.77 -14.60
CA ASN A 73 0.00 -12.05 -15.22
C ASN A 73 -1.15 -12.18 -14.21
N CYS A 74 -1.10 -11.43 -13.10
CA CYS A 74 -2.22 -11.37 -12.15
C CYS A 74 -3.46 -10.76 -12.81
N SER A 75 -3.23 -9.80 -13.73
CA SER A 75 -4.29 -9.18 -14.53
C SER A 75 -4.99 -10.14 -15.49
N GLY A 76 -4.33 -11.21 -15.94
CA GLY A 76 -4.96 -12.21 -16.80
C GLY A 76 -6.12 -12.92 -16.11
N CYS A 77 -6.10 -13.05 -14.78
CA CYS A 77 -7.17 -13.70 -14.02
C CYS A 77 -8.08 -12.71 -13.30
N HIS A 78 -7.52 -11.66 -12.69
CA HIS A 78 -8.25 -10.70 -11.86
C HIS A 78 -8.61 -9.40 -12.58
N ALA A 79 -8.36 -9.33 -13.90
CA ALA A 79 -8.32 -8.07 -14.66
C ALA A 79 -7.45 -7.04 -13.93
N ASN A 80 -7.64 -5.75 -14.19
CA ASN A 80 -6.97 -4.69 -13.43
C ASN A 80 -7.58 -4.47 -12.03
N GLY A 81 -8.01 -5.55 -11.36
CA GLY A 81 -8.71 -5.53 -10.06
C GLY A 81 -10.24 -5.67 -10.16
N GLY A 82 -10.80 -5.60 -11.36
CA GLY A 82 -12.24 -5.71 -11.61
C GLY A 82 -12.81 -7.14 -11.56
N GLY A 83 -11.94 -8.16 -11.43
CA GLY A 83 -12.34 -9.56 -11.44
C GLY A 83 -12.42 -10.18 -12.83
N GLY A 84 -12.82 -11.45 -12.90
CA GLY A 84 -12.91 -12.22 -14.14
C GLY A 84 -12.89 -13.71 -13.85
N ILE A 85 -11.77 -14.37 -14.17
CA ILE A 85 -11.51 -15.77 -13.77
C ILE A 85 -11.35 -15.84 -12.25
N GLY A 86 -10.62 -14.88 -11.69
CA GLY A 86 -10.49 -14.67 -10.26
C GLY A 86 -11.50 -13.65 -9.73
N PRO A 87 -11.75 -13.62 -8.42
CA PRO A 87 -12.63 -12.63 -7.81
C PRO A 87 -12.11 -11.19 -8.05
N PRO A 88 -13.00 -10.18 -8.03
CA PRO A 88 -12.59 -8.79 -7.94
C PRO A 88 -11.69 -8.55 -6.72
N LEU A 89 -10.72 -7.65 -6.87
CA LEU A 89 -9.78 -7.25 -5.81
C LEU A 89 -10.02 -5.81 -5.35
N MET A 90 -10.89 -5.09 -6.04
CA MET A 90 -11.27 -3.71 -5.75
C MET A 90 -12.45 -3.59 -4.80
N ASP A 91 -13.16 -4.68 -4.53
CA ASP A 91 -14.34 -4.68 -3.68
C ASP A 91 -13.99 -4.98 -2.20
N GLN A 92 -15.03 -5.04 -1.38
CA GLN A 92 -14.92 -5.39 0.04
C GLN A 92 -15.19 -6.88 0.29
N GLY A 93 -15.41 -7.67 -0.76
CA GLY A 93 -15.82 -9.09 -0.71
C GLY A 93 -14.66 -10.07 -0.53
N TRP A 94 -13.80 -9.84 0.47
CA TRP A 94 -12.58 -10.63 0.68
C TRP A 94 -12.88 -12.04 1.22
N ILE A 95 -12.83 -13.06 0.35
CA ILE A 95 -13.10 -14.47 0.70
C ILE A 95 -12.06 -15.02 1.69
N TYR A 96 -10.81 -14.58 1.59
CA TYR A 96 -9.69 -15.03 2.43
C TYR A 96 -9.20 -13.96 3.42
N GLY A 97 -9.97 -12.89 3.62
CA GLY A 97 -9.63 -11.75 4.46
C GLY A 97 -8.80 -10.67 3.75
N SER A 98 -9.00 -9.41 4.18
CA SER A 98 -8.40 -8.21 3.59
C SER A 98 -7.08 -7.77 4.25
N GLU A 99 -6.74 -8.34 5.41
CA GLU A 99 -5.49 -8.00 6.09
C GLU A 99 -4.28 -8.34 5.21
N PRO A 100 -3.22 -7.52 5.23
CA PRO A 100 -2.11 -7.67 4.29
C PRO A 100 -1.39 -9.01 4.42
N ALA A 101 -1.30 -9.55 5.64
CA ALA A 101 -0.78 -10.90 5.86
C ALA A 101 -1.63 -11.99 5.18
N ASN A 102 -2.95 -11.82 5.10
CA ASN A 102 -3.84 -12.76 4.42
C ASN A 102 -3.68 -12.69 2.91
N ILE A 103 -3.54 -11.48 2.36
CA ILE A 103 -3.28 -11.27 0.93
C ILE A 103 -1.91 -11.84 0.56
N PHE A 104 -0.89 -11.57 1.37
CA PHE A 104 0.46 -12.13 1.20
C PHE A 104 0.43 -13.66 1.21
N ALA A 105 -0.22 -14.26 2.19
CA ALA A 105 -0.36 -15.71 2.26
C ALA A 105 -1.10 -16.27 1.04
N THR A 106 -2.12 -15.57 0.54
CA THR A 106 -2.87 -15.93 -0.66
C THR A 106 -1.98 -15.93 -1.90
N ILE A 107 -1.13 -14.92 -2.08
CA ILE A 107 -0.17 -14.84 -3.18
C ILE A 107 0.90 -15.93 -3.05
N MET A 108 1.53 -16.03 -1.89
CA MET A 108 2.67 -16.93 -1.73
C MET A 108 2.25 -18.39 -1.74
N GLN A 109 1.15 -18.75 -1.09
CA GLN A 109 0.71 -20.14 -0.96
C GLN A 109 -0.28 -20.56 -2.04
N GLY A 110 -0.86 -19.61 -2.78
CA GLY A 110 -1.97 -19.87 -3.69
C GLY A 110 -3.26 -20.20 -2.96
N ARG A 111 -4.30 -20.49 -3.74
CA ARG A 111 -5.62 -20.91 -3.23
C ARG A 111 -6.20 -22.02 -4.10
N PRO A 112 -7.02 -22.93 -3.52
CA PRO A 112 -7.72 -23.94 -4.30
C PRO A 112 -8.59 -23.28 -5.38
N ASN A 113 -8.90 -24.04 -6.43
CA ASN A 113 -9.73 -23.60 -7.56
C ASN A 113 -9.09 -22.56 -8.50
N GLY A 114 -7.76 -22.60 -8.66
CA GLY A 114 -7.09 -21.99 -9.83
C GLY A 114 -6.12 -20.83 -9.56
N MET A 115 -5.96 -20.38 -8.31
CA MET A 115 -4.94 -19.38 -7.98
C MET A 115 -3.59 -20.07 -7.66
N PRO A 116 -2.55 -19.92 -8.50
CA PRO A 116 -1.27 -20.59 -8.30
C PRO A 116 -0.49 -20.00 -7.12
N SER A 117 0.43 -20.81 -6.57
CA SER A 117 1.41 -20.36 -5.58
C SER A 117 2.58 -19.62 -6.23
N PHE A 118 3.02 -18.52 -5.61
CA PHE A 118 4.17 -17.74 -6.04
C PHE A 118 5.41 -17.86 -5.13
N ARG A 119 5.37 -18.66 -4.05
CA ARG A 119 6.44 -18.78 -3.06
C ARG A 119 7.84 -19.06 -3.61
N ASN A 120 7.93 -19.83 -4.70
CA ASN A 120 9.20 -20.17 -5.35
C ASN A 120 9.38 -19.48 -6.71
N ARG A 121 8.54 -18.49 -7.01
CA ARG A 121 8.55 -17.73 -8.28
C ARG A 121 8.95 -16.28 -8.07
N ILE A 122 8.64 -15.73 -6.90
CA ILE A 122 8.97 -14.36 -6.50
C ILE A 122 9.61 -14.37 -5.12
N PRO A 123 10.60 -13.50 -4.86
CA PRO A 123 11.09 -13.25 -3.52
C PRO A 123 10.01 -12.57 -2.65
N GLU A 124 10.09 -12.73 -1.33
CA GLU A 124 9.03 -12.27 -0.42
C GLU A 124 8.75 -10.76 -0.50
N TYR A 125 9.78 -9.94 -0.67
CA TYR A 125 9.59 -8.48 -0.76
C TYR A 125 8.70 -8.09 -1.97
N GLN A 126 8.81 -8.80 -3.10
CA GLN A 126 7.93 -8.58 -4.26
C GLN A 126 6.49 -8.99 -3.95
N GLY A 127 6.31 -10.03 -3.14
CA GLY A 127 4.99 -10.42 -2.63
C GLY A 127 4.35 -9.27 -1.85
N TRP A 128 5.11 -8.60 -0.98
CA TRP A 128 4.62 -7.45 -0.22
C TRP A 128 4.36 -6.21 -1.08
N GLU A 129 5.17 -5.96 -2.11
CA GLU A 129 4.90 -4.90 -3.10
C GLU A 129 3.58 -5.15 -3.84
N ILE A 130 3.32 -6.40 -4.26
CA ILE A 130 2.04 -6.77 -4.87
C ILE A 130 0.88 -6.57 -3.88
N VAL A 131 1.05 -6.93 -2.60
CA VAL A 131 0.04 -6.70 -1.55
C VAL A 131 -0.31 -5.22 -1.44
N ALA A 132 0.70 -4.35 -1.38
CA ALA A 132 0.49 -2.90 -1.31
C ALA A 132 -0.34 -2.40 -2.50
N TYR A 133 0.01 -2.83 -3.73
CA TYR A 133 -0.76 -2.47 -4.92
C TYR A 133 -2.20 -2.99 -4.87
N VAL A 134 -2.40 -4.26 -4.51
CA VAL A 134 -3.73 -4.88 -4.41
C VAL A 134 -4.62 -4.14 -3.39
N ARG A 135 -4.07 -3.72 -2.26
CA ARG A 135 -4.79 -2.91 -1.27
C ARG A 135 -5.09 -1.49 -1.76
N SER A 136 -4.23 -0.92 -2.60
CA SER A 136 -4.48 0.38 -3.25
C SER A 136 -5.69 0.32 -4.20
N LEU A 137 -5.96 -0.84 -4.81
CA LEU A 137 -7.08 -1.04 -5.73
C LEU A 137 -8.42 -0.96 -4.99
N SER A 138 -8.51 -1.52 -3.79
CA SER A 138 -9.69 -1.46 -2.92
C SER A 138 -9.80 -0.20 -2.06
N GLY A 139 -8.85 0.75 -2.19
CA GLY A 139 -8.85 1.99 -1.42
C GLY A 139 -8.52 1.78 0.07
N GLN A 140 -7.79 0.72 0.39
CA GLN A 140 -7.41 0.37 1.77
C GLN A 140 -6.05 0.96 2.20
N LEU A 141 -5.43 1.78 1.35
CA LEU A 141 -4.21 2.53 1.67
C LEU A 141 -4.52 3.97 2.09
N PRO A 142 -3.64 4.61 2.88
CA PRO A 142 -3.67 6.05 3.11
C PRO A 142 -3.75 6.85 1.79
N SER A 143 -4.52 7.94 1.80
CA SER A 143 -4.82 8.75 0.61
C SER A 143 -3.61 9.47 0.02
N ASP A 144 -2.56 9.69 0.81
CA ASP A 144 -1.28 10.28 0.44
C ASP A 144 -0.34 9.28 -0.26
N VAL A 145 -0.62 7.98 -0.16
CA VAL A 145 0.21 6.90 -0.72
C VAL A 145 -0.46 6.24 -1.92
N ALA A 146 -1.80 6.20 -1.93
CA ALA A 146 -2.53 5.75 -3.10
C ALA A 146 -2.11 6.60 -4.31
N PRO A 147 -1.67 5.98 -5.43
CA PRO A 147 -1.38 6.75 -6.63
C PRO A 147 -2.61 7.58 -6.94
N ALA A 148 -2.43 8.86 -7.27
CA ALA A 148 -3.50 9.75 -7.69
C ALA A 148 -4.33 9.00 -8.73
N ARG A 149 -5.45 8.46 -8.25
CA ARG A 149 -6.36 7.65 -9.04
C ARG A 149 -6.88 8.65 -10.04
N GLY A 150 -6.61 8.42 -11.32
CA GLY A 150 -7.12 9.26 -12.40
C GLY A 150 -8.57 9.61 -12.07
N ASP A 151 -8.81 10.91 -12.03
CA ASP A 151 -10.08 11.56 -11.69
C ASP A 151 -11.22 11.19 -12.66
N ASP A 152 -10.92 10.36 -13.66
CA ASP A 152 -11.83 9.71 -14.57
C ASP A 152 -12.48 8.42 -14.01
N ALA A 153 -11.90 7.79 -12.98
CA ALA A 153 -12.47 6.60 -12.35
C ALA A 153 -13.36 6.96 -11.15
N TYR A 154 -14.59 7.42 -11.42
CA TYR A 154 -15.64 7.57 -10.41
C TYR A 154 -16.09 6.19 -9.91
N PHE A 155 -15.63 5.79 -8.72
CA PHE A 155 -16.10 4.59 -8.03
C PHE A 155 -17.44 4.87 -7.36
N LYS A 156 -18.51 4.24 -7.86
CA LYS A 156 -19.70 3.99 -7.02
C LYS A 156 -19.30 2.90 -6.02
N PRO A 157 -19.50 3.08 -4.70
CA PRO A 157 -19.46 1.97 -3.76
C PRO A 157 -20.36 0.87 -4.29
N SER A 158 -19.86 -0.37 -4.33
CA SER A 158 -20.66 -1.49 -4.80
C SER A 158 -21.96 -1.56 -3.99
N GLU A 159 -23.08 -1.90 -4.61
CA GLU A 159 -24.37 -2.04 -3.90
C GLU A 159 -24.33 -3.16 -2.84
N GLN A 160 -23.25 -3.95 -2.84
CA GLN A 160 -22.94 -5.01 -1.89
C GLN A 160 -21.95 -4.58 -0.79
N SER A 161 -21.47 -3.33 -0.81
CA SER A 161 -20.61 -2.79 0.24
C SER A 161 -21.40 -2.63 1.53
N MET A 162 -21.07 -3.42 2.55
CA MET A 162 -21.52 -3.16 3.91
C MET A 162 -20.46 -2.33 4.65
N PRO A 163 -20.87 -1.33 5.46
CA PRO A 163 -19.93 -0.59 6.29
C PRO A 163 -19.24 -1.56 7.26
N ASN A 164 -17.96 -1.31 7.54
CA ASN A 164 -17.15 -2.11 8.47
C ASN A 164 -17.86 -2.20 9.83
N GLN A 165 -18.50 -3.34 10.10
CA GLN A 165 -19.20 -3.58 11.36
C GLN A 165 -18.20 -4.10 12.38
N LYS A 166 -18.04 -3.35 13.47
CA LYS A 166 -17.31 -3.81 14.65
C LYS A 166 -17.95 -5.12 15.13
N PRO A 167 -17.21 -6.22 15.29
CA PRO A 167 -17.77 -7.47 15.81
C PRO A 167 -18.41 -7.19 17.17
N THR A 168 -19.73 -7.34 17.25
CA THR A 168 -20.44 -7.21 18.52
C THR A 168 -20.19 -8.51 19.27
N GLY A 169 -19.55 -8.41 20.44
CA GLY A 169 -18.92 -9.52 21.13
C GLY A 169 -19.81 -10.75 21.32
N ILE A 170 -19.20 -11.92 21.13
CA ILE A 170 -19.68 -13.23 21.54
C ILE A 170 -19.85 -13.27 23.08
N THR A 171 -20.94 -12.74 23.60
CA THR A 171 -21.43 -13.12 24.93
C THR A 171 -22.31 -14.35 24.75
N GLY A 172 -21.65 -15.51 24.69
CA GLY A 172 -22.33 -16.79 24.51
C GLY A 172 -21.39 -17.95 24.78
N VAL A 173 -20.93 -18.08 26.03
CA VAL A 173 -20.28 -19.31 26.52
C VAL A 173 -21.36 -20.40 26.59
N PRO A 174 -21.26 -21.50 25.83
CA PRO A 174 -22.23 -22.58 25.93
C PRO A 174 -21.99 -23.40 27.20
N GLY A 175 -22.96 -23.34 28.12
CA GLY A 175 -23.39 -24.40 29.02
C GLY A 175 -22.34 -25.32 29.64
N GLN A 176 -21.92 -24.98 30.86
CA GLN A 176 -21.53 -25.99 31.84
C GLN A 176 -22.78 -26.81 32.21
N LYS A 177 -22.78 -28.10 31.86
CA LYS A 177 -23.68 -29.10 32.46
C LYS A 177 -22.87 -29.93 33.47
N GLN A 178 -23.57 -30.22 34.55
CA GLN A 178 -23.17 -30.90 35.78
C GLN A 178 -22.57 -32.27 35.55
#